data_AF-A0A1V4SSE5-F1
#
_entry.id   AF-A0A1V4SSE5-F1
#
_cell.length_a   1.000
_cell.length_b   1.000
_cell.length_c   1.000
_cell.angle_alpha   90.00
_cell.angle_beta   90.00
_cell.angle_gamma   90.00
#
_symmetry.space_group_name_H-M   'P 1'
#
loop_
_entity.id
_entity.type
_entity.pdbx_description
1 polymer ?
#
loop_
_entity_poly.entity_id
_entity_poly.type
_entity_poly.pdbx_seq_one_letter_code
_entity_poly.pdbx_strand_id
1 'polypeptide(L)'
;MLIGINSNFEIMQINSISDSTLTQVEVDRYMVFGDFSDIRILNYCYKPTGNGYSIYPAIGIIQIELLEKQLQINSLQQQVNDLTVAIAAIIGGAT
;
A
#
# COMPACT_ATOMS: atom_id res chain seq x y z
N MET A 1 3.72 9.45 -14.58
CA MET A 1 2.79 9.51 -13.42
C MET A 1 3.05 10.82 -12.71
N LEU A 2 2.01 11.53 -12.31
CA LEU A 2 2.14 12.80 -11.58
C LEU A 2 1.97 12.54 -10.09
N ILE A 3 2.86 13.09 -9.26
CA ILE A 3 2.76 13.04 -7.80
C ILE A 3 2.82 14.45 -7.21
N GLY A 4 2.08 14.68 -6.13
CA GLY A 4 2.09 15.90 -5.34
C GLY A 4 2.75 15.63 -3.99
N ILE A 5 3.87 16.30 -3.73
CA ILE A 5 4.66 16.13 -2.50
C ILE A 5 4.59 17.38 -1.61
N ASN A 6 4.51 17.18 -0.30
CA ASN A 6 4.58 18.28 0.66
C ASN A 6 6.04 18.67 0.99
N SER A 7 6.24 19.64 1.88
CA SER A 7 7.57 20.11 2.30
C SER A 7 8.42 19.06 3.04
N ASN A 8 7.80 18.00 3.55
CA ASN A 8 8.47 16.86 4.19
C ASN A 8 8.78 15.73 3.19
N PHE A 9 8.53 15.95 1.90
CA PHE A 9 8.66 14.99 0.82
C PHE A 9 7.62 13.86 0.83
N GLU A 10 6.58 13.94 1.66
CA GLU A 10 5.50 12.95 1.70
C GLU A 10 4.61 13.08 0.47
N ILE A 11 4.26 11.94 -0.14
CA ILE A 11 3.37 11.90 -1.30
C ILE A 11 1.93 12.03 -0.81
N MET A 12 1.30 13.16 -1.09
CA MET A 12 -0.05 13.47 -0.61
C MET A 12 -1.13 13.18 -1.66
N GLN A 13 -0.77 13.27 -2.94
CA GLN A 13 -1.69 13.10 -4.06
C GLN A 13 -0.96 12.45 -5.25
N ILE A 14 -1.70 11.69 -6.05
CA ILE A 14 -1.21 11.04 -7.27
C ILE A 14 -2.21 11.19 -8.41
N ASN A 15 -1.72 11.30 -9.65
CA ASN A 15 -2.45 11.47 -10.91
C ASN A 15 -3.27 12.77 -11.03
N SER A 16 -4.08 13.11 -10.02
CA SER A 16 -4.89 14.33 -9.95
C SER A 16 -4.46 15.17 -8.76
N ILE A 17 -3.69 16.23 -9.02
CA ILE A 17 -3.17 17.12 -7.97
C ILE A 17 -4.04 18.38 -7.92
N SER A 18 -4.88 18.46 -6.89
CA SER A 18 -5.80 19.59 -6.68
C SER A 18 -5.26 20.60 -5.67
N ASP A 19 -4.33 20.17 -4.81
CA ASP A 19 -3.76 21.02 -3.78
C ASP A 19 -2.58 21.81 -4.35
N SER A 20 -2.77 23.13 -4.46
CA SER A 20 -1.77 24.07 -4.99
C SER A 20 -0.56 24.27 -4.07
N THR A 21 -0.61 23.81 -2.82
CA THR A 21 0.52 23.89 -1.89
C THR A 21 1.54 22.77 -2.11
N LEU A 22 1.16 21.73 -2.87
CA LEU A 22 2.03 20.61 -3.17
C LEU A 22 2.99 20.93 -4.31
N THR A 23 4.22 20.45 -4.16
CA THR A 23 5.16 20.41 -5.28
C THR A 23 4.77 19.27 -6.21
N GLN A 24 4.53 19.58 -7.47
CA GLN A 24 4.19 18.58 -8.48
C GLN A 24 5.46 18.02 -9.11
N VAL A 25 5.55 16.69 -9.19
CA VAL A 25 6.68 15.99 -9.80
C VAL A 25 6.14 14.94 -10.76
N GLU A 26 6.63 14.95 -11.99
CA GLU A 26 6.37 13.89 -12.95
C GLU A 26 7.45 12.82 -12.87
N VAL A 27 7.03 11.56 -12.74
CA VAL A 27 7.92 10.41 -12.56
C VAL A 27 7.50 9.23 -13.43
N ASP A 28 8.45 8.39 -13.81
CA ASP A 28 8.16 7.06 -14.34
C ASP A 28 7.73 6.15 -13.18
N ARG A 29 6.49 5.66 -13.23
CA ARG A 29 5.92 4.84 -12.15
C ARG A 29 6.72 3.57 -11.91
N TYR A 30 7.06 2.84 -12.98
CA TYR A 30 7.67 1.53 -12.87
C TYR A 30 9.12 1.65 -12.45
N MET A 31 9.84 2.68 -12.92
CA MET A 31 11.21 2.92 -12.46
C MET A 31 11.27 3.35 -11.00
N VAL A 32 10.35 4.23 -10.56
CA VAL A 32 10.38 4.77 -9.20
C VAL A 32 9.76 3.82 -8.18
N PHE A 33 8.55 3.31 -8.45
CA PHE A 33 7.74 2.58 -7.47
C PHE A 33 7.51 1.10 -7.82
N GLY A 34 7.95 0.63 -8.99
CA GLY A 34 7.68 -0.73 -9.45
C GLY A 34 6.18 -1.05 -9.46
N ASP A 35 5.81 -2.18 -8.84
CA ASP A 35 4.44 -2.69 -8.77
C ASP A 35 3.65 -2.17 -7.55
N PHE A 36 4.07 -1.07 -6.92
CA PHE A 36 3.34 -0.53 -5.78
C PHE A 36 1.92 -0.12 -6.19
N SER A 37 0.95 -0.44 -5.33
CA SER A 37 -0.40 0.08 -5.46
C SER A 37 -0.41 1.58 -5.18
N ASP A 38 -1.44 2.26 -5.70
CA ASP A 38 -1.66 3.69 -5.46
C ASP A 38 -1.70 4.04 -3.97
N ILE A 39 -2.39 3.21 -3.19
CA ILE A 39 -2.44 3.34 -1.72
C ILE A 39 -1.04 3.24 -1.13
N ARG A 40 -0.24 2.25 -1.57
CA ARG A 40 1.12 2.11 -1.06
C ARG A 40 1.99 3.32 -1.41
N ILE A 41 1.88 3.84 -2.63
CA ILE A 41 2.63 5.03 -3.07
C ILE A 41 2.28 6.26 -2.20
N LEU A 42 1.01 6.48 -1.88
CA LEU A 42 0.55 7.59 -1.02
C LEU A 42 1.10 7.54 0.41
N ASN A 43 1.68 6.42 0.82
CA ASN A 43 2.26 6.28 2.14
C ASN A 43 3.80 6.43 2.11
N TYR A 44 4.40 6.72 0.96
CA TYR A 44 5.85 6.93 0.82
C TYR A 44 6.21 8.41 0.72
N CYS A 45 7.48 8.69 0.97
CA CYS A 45 8.14 9.93 0.63
C CYS A 45 8.90 9.80 -0.70
N TYR A 46 8.92 10.86 -1.50
CA TYR A 46 9.74 11.00 -2.70
C TYR A 46 10.65 12.22 -2.57
N LYS A 47 11.95 11.98 -2.48
CA LYS A 47 12.97 13.03 -2.36
C LYS A 47 13.86 13.04 -3.61
N PRO A 48 13.78 14.08 -4.47
CA PRO A 48 14.76 14.25 -5.53
C PRO A 48 16.14 14.54 -4.92
N THR A 49 17.18 13.97 -5.53
CA THR A 49 18.58 14.13 -5.12
C THR A 49 19.40 14.59 -6.32
N GLY A 50 20.62 15.09 -6.10
CA GLY A 50 21.48 15.54 -7.20
C GLY A 50 21.81 14.46 -8.25
N ASN A 51 21.64 13.18 -7.90
CA ASN A 51 21.94 12.04 -8.77
C ASN A 51 20.70 11.18 -9.10
N GLY A 52 19.49 11.67 -8.86
CA GLY A 52 18.25 10.91 -9.10
C GLY A 52 17.21 11.14 -8.02
N TYR A 53 16.76 10.06 -7.36
CA TYR A 53 15.72 10.12 -6.33
C TYR A 53 15.97 9.12 -5.21
N SER A 54 15.32 9.36 -4.08
CA SER A 54 15.19 8.41 -2.99
C SER A 54 13.72 8.27 -2.62
N ILE A 55 13.29 7.02 -2.43
CA ILE A 55 11.97 6.70 -1.88
C ILE A 55 12.13 6.01 -0.54
N TYR A 56 11.32 6.39 0.44
CA TYR A 56 11.33 5.79 1.76
C TYR A 56 9.95 5.90 2.40
N PRO A 57 9.61 5.01 3.33
CA PRO A 57 8.37 5.10 4.10
C PRO A 57 8.13 6.46 4.75
N ALA A 58 6.92 7.01 4.61
CA ALA A 58 6.49 8.09 5.50
C ALA A 58 6.36 7.58 6.94
N ILE A 59 6.41 8.49 7.92
CA ILE A 59 6.35 8.11 9.33
C ILE A 59 5.03 7.38 9.61
N GLY A 60 5.12 6.22 10.27
CA GLY A 60 3.95 5.40 10.61
C GLY A 60 3.59 4.34 9.57
N ILE A 61 4.20 4.32 8.37
CA ILE A 61 3.92 3.28 7.36
C ILE A 61 4.08 1.87 7.90
N ILE A 62 5.11 1.66 8.73
CA ILE A 62 5.49 0.31 9.17
C ILE A 62 4.31 -0.31 9.94
N GLN A 63 3.55 0.50 10.67
CA GLN A 63 2.36 0.06 11.39
C GLN A 63 1.20 -0.25 10.44
N ILE A 64 1.03 0.53 9.36
CA ILE A 64 0.00 0.31 8.34
C ILE A 64 0.30 -0.96 7.51
N GLU A 65 1.52 -1.12 7.00
CA GLU A 65 1.91 -2.34 6.26
C GLU A 65 1.80 -3.59 7.16
N LEU A 66 2.12 -3.47 8.45
CA LEU A 66 1.95 -4.57 9.40
C LEU A 66 0.47 -4.89 9.64
N LEU A 67 -0.39 -3.86 9.74
CA LEU A 67 -1.83 -4.01 9.90
C LEU A 67 -2.48 -4.64 8.66
N GLU A 68 -2.11 -4.21 7.44
CA GLU A 68 -2.60 -4.79 6.19
C GLU A 68 -2.25 -6.28 6.09
N LYS A 69 -1.00 -6.64 6.40
CA LYS A 69 -0.58 -8.05 6.47
C LYS A 69 -1.37 -8.83 7.51
N GLN A 70 -1.62 -8.24 8.68
CA GLN A 70 -2.41 -8.88 9.73
C GLN A 70 -3.86 -9.11 9.28
N LEU A 71 -4.48 -8.14 8.60
CA LEU A 71 -5.83 -8.29 8.04
C LEU A 71 -5.89 -9.39 6.99
N GLN A 72 -4.87 -9.49 6.13
CA GLN A 72 -4.79 -10.56 5.13
C GLN A 72 -4.64 -11.94 5.78
N ILE A 73 -3.81 -12.05 6.83
CA ILE A 73 -3.68 -13.28 7.63
C ILE A 73 -5.02 -13.65 8.26
N ASN A 74 -5.72 -12.69 8.87
CA ASN A 74 -7.02 -12.93 9.50
C ASN A 74 -8.06 -13.42 8.47
N SER A 75 -8.07 -12.84 7.26
CA SER A 75 -8.97 -13.27 6.19
C SER A 75 -8.69 -14.72 5.75
N LEU A 76 -7.42 -15.09 5.60
CA LEU A 76 -7.04 -16.46 5.25
C LEU A 76 -7.40 -17.44 6.37
N GLN A 77 -7.19 -17.06 7.64
CA GLN A 77 -7.59 -17.87 8.79
C GLN A 77 -9.10 -18.10 8.83
N GLN A 78 -9.91 -17.08 8.53
CA GLN A 78 -11.35 -17.24 8.45
C GLN A 78 -11.74 -18.22 7.34
N GLN A 79 -11.15 -18.10 6.15
CA GLN A 79 -11.42 -19.04 5.05
C GLN A 79 -11.07 -20.48 5.41
N VAL A 80 -9.94 -20.70 6.11
CA VAL A 80 -9.54 -22.02 6.61
C VAL A 80 -10.55 -22.56 7.64
N ASN A 81 -11.02 -21.71 8.55
CA ASN A 81 -12.03 -22.09 9.54
C ASN A 81 -13.36 -22.48 8.88
N ASP A 82 -13.85 -21.68 7.93
CA ASP A 82 -15.08 -21.94 7.20
C ASP A 82 -15.00 -23.28 6.44
N LEU A 83 -13.86 -23.55 5.79
CA LEU A 83 -13.62 -24.80 5.08
C LEU A 83 -13.59 -26.00 6.04
N THR A 84 -12.98 -25.83 7.21
CA THR A 84 -12.91 -26.87 8.24
C THR A 84 -14.30 -27.24 8.75
N VAL A 85 -15.16 -26.25 8.99
CA VAL A 85 -16.55 -26.45 9.39
C VAL A 85 -17.35 -27.15 8.29
N ALA A 86 -17.19 -26.74 7.03
CA ALA A 86 -17.86 -27.37 5.89
C ALA A 86 -17.48 -28.85 5.73
N ILE A 87 -16.19 -29.19 5.88
CA ILE A 87 -15.72 -30.58 5.85
C ILE A 87 -16.33 -31.40 6.99
N ALA A 88 -16.34 -30.85 8.21
CA ALA A 88 -16.93 -31.54 9.37
C ALA A 88 -18.43 -31.84 9.17
N ALA A 89 -19.18 -30.92 8.54
CA ALA A 89 -20.59 -31.15 8.21
C ALA A 89 -20.80 -32.26 7.16
N ILE A 90 -19.93 -32.35 6.15
CA ILE A 90 -19.97 -33.41 5.13
C ILE A 90 -19.68 -34.78 5.75
N ILE A 91 -18.66 -34.86 6.62
CA ILE A 91 -18.26 -36.13 7.25
C ILE A 91 -19.26 -36.54 8.35
N GLY A 92 -19.77 -35.58 9.14
CA GLY A 92 -20.70 -35.83 10.24
C GLY A 92 -22.15 -36.09 9.82
N GLY A 93 -22.55 -35.71 8.60
CA GLY A 93 -23.88 -35.99 8.04
C GLY A 93 -23.99 -37.32 7.29
N ALA A 94 -22.93 -38.14 7.25
CA ALA A 94 -22.86 -39.38 6.49
C ALA A 94 -23.23 -40.66 7.30
N THR A 95 -23.88 -40.52 8.45
CA THR A 95 -24.38 -41.65 9.27
C THR A 95 -25.88 -41.82 9.20
#